data_AF-A0A2U3K2Q2-F1
#
_entry.id   AF-A0A2U3K2Q2-F1
#
_cell.length_a   1.000
_cell.length_b   1.000
_cell.length_c   1.000
_cell.angle_alpha   90.00
_cell.angle_beta   90.00
_cell.angle_gamma   90.00
#
_symmetry.space_group_name_H-M   'P 1'
#
loop_
_entity.id
_entity.type
_entity.pdbx_description
1 polymer ?
#
loop_
_entity_poly.entity_id
_entity_poly.type
_entity_poly.pdbx_seq_one_letter_code
_entity_poly.pdbx_strand_id
1 'polypeptide(L)'
;MEWLPGAAQWAFKDFSTPLRPENPVPRMNQKGLLERDHTPKEGYYVFQSYWAEKPMAHIYGHTWPIRWGDAGESKMVKVYSNCASAELWVNGKSCGVKQRNSQDFPVAGLRWMARFEAGENHVRVVAKKGGVEVTDEIRFRYQTEKWGKPEKFVLEEMGRAGDALYSV
;
A
#
# COMPACT_ATOMS: atom_id res chain seq x y z
N MET A 1 -24.85 10.98 5.85
CA MET A 1 -25.45 10.46 4.60
C MET A 1 -26.44 9.39 4.98
N GLU A 2 -27.53 9.79 5.65
CA GLU A 2 -28.45 8.84 6.30
C GLU A 2 -29.47 8.23 5.33
N TRP A 3 -29.62 8.84 4.14
CA TRP A 3 -30.57 8.42 3.10
C TRP A 3 -30.03 7.31 2.17
N LEU A 4 -28.73 6.98 2.24
CA LEU A 4 -28.13 6.01 1.32
C LEU A 4 -28.39 4.58 1.81
N PRO A 5 -29.14 3.74 1.07
CA PRO A 5 -29.41 2.36 1.49
C PRO A 5 -28.16 1.47 1.47
N GLY A 6 -27.20 1.78 0.60
CA GLY A 6 -25.93 1.08 0.49
C GLY A 6 -25.28 1.21 -0.88
N ALA A 7 -24.11 0.59 -1.03
CA ALA A 7 -23.39 0.49 -2.29
C ALA A 7 -22.60 -0.83 -2.34
N ALA A 8 -22.31 -1.33 -3.54
CA ALA A 8 -21.53 -2.54 -3.75
C ALA A 8 -20.32 -2.27 -4.67
N GLN A 9 -19.12 -2.52 -4.17
CA GLN A 9 -17.89 -2.42 -4.96
C GLN A 9 -17.84 -3.54 -6.01
N TRP A 10 -17.70 -3.18 -7.29
CA TRP A 10 -17.47 -4.13 -8.37
C TRP A 10 -15.98 -4.17 -8.76
N ALA A 11 -15.24 -5.24 -8.48
CA ALA A 11 -15.62 -6.49 -7.83
C ALA A 11 -14.70 -6.75 -6.64
N PHE A 12 -15.00 -7.78 -5.85
CA PHE A 12 -14.13 -8.16 -4.75
C PHE A 12 -12.79 -8.73 -5.25
N LYS A 13 -12.83 -9.56 -6.28
CA LYS A 13 -11.67 -10.28 -6.82
C LYS A 13 -11.55 -10.11 -8.32
N ASP A 14 -10.33 -10.06 -8.83
CA ASP A 14 -10.07 -10.11 -10.27
C ASP A 14 -10.65 -11.39 -10.89
N PHE A 15 -11.24 -11.26 -12.07
CA PHE A 15 -11.90 -12.38 -12.75
C PHE A 15 -11.75 -12.30 -14.26
N SER A 16 -11.79 -13.46 -14.93
CA SER A 16 -11.64 -13.53 -16.38
C SER A 16 -12.79 -12.84 -17.11
N THR A 17 -12.50 -12.24 -18.25
CA THR A 17 -13.51 -11.79 -19.21
C THR A 17 -13.00 -11.92 -20.63
N PRO A 18 -13.79 -12.44 -21.58
CA PRO A 18 -13.37 -12.55 -22.97
C PRO A 18 -13.25 -11.18 -23.66
N LEU A 19 -13.88 -10.14 -23.11
CA LEU A 19 -14.05 -8.82 -23.73
C LEU A 19 -12.84 -7.90 -23.58
N ARG A 20 -11.78 -8.32 -22.87
CA ARG A 20 -10.62 -7.47 -22.55
C ARG A 20 -9.30 -8.12 -22.97
N PRO A 21 -9.08 -8.38 -24.26
CA PRO A 21 -7.87 -9.06 -24.73
C PRO A 21 -6.58 -8.29 -24.41
N GLU A 22 -6.64 -6.96 -24.34
CA GLU A 22 -5.46 -6.08 -24.22
C GLU A 22 -5.30 -5.45 -22.82
N ASN A 23 -6.05 -5.91 -21.83
CA ASN A 23 -5.83 -5.46 -20.45
C ASN A 23 -4.40 -5.82 -19.98
N PRO A 24 -3.81 -5.09 -19.00
CA PRO A 24 -2.45 -5.35 -18.50
C PRO A 24 -2.18 -6.81 -18.15
N VAL A 25 -3.18 -7.49 -17.55
CA VAL A 25 -3.27 -8.95 -17.61
C VAL A 25 -4.33 -9.30 -18.67
N PRO A 26 -3.93 -9.89 -19.81
CA PRO A 26 -4.86 -10.20 -20.90
C PRO A 26 -6.06 -11.01 -20.43
N ARG A 27 -7.24 -10.65 -20.93
CA ARG A 27 -8.54 -11.32 -20.65
C ARG A 27 -8.92 -11.32 -19.17
N MET A 28 -8.45 -10.34 -18.40
CA MET A 28 -8.77 -10.18 -16.97
C MET A 28 -9.47 -8.86 -16.70
N ASN A 29 -10.55 -8.87 -15.92
CA ASN A 29 -11.07 -7.68 -15.27
C ASN A 29 -10.29 -7.45 -13.97
N GLN A 30 -9.46 -6.41 -13.92
CA GLN A 30 -8.52 -6.14 -12.83
C GLN A 30 -9.04 -5.14 -11.77
N LYS A 31 -10.37 -4.97 -11.68
CA LYS A 31 -11.04 -4.07 -10.71
C LYS A 31 -11.14 -4.65 -9.29
N GLY A 32 -10.68 -5.88 -9.07
CA GLY A 32 -10.72 -6.56 -7.79
C GLY A 32 -9.90 -5.84 -6.72
N LEU A 33 -10.34 -5.97 -5.47
CA LEU A 33 -9.54 -5.65 -4.28
C LEU A 33 -8.51 -6.75 -3.98
N LEU A 34 -8.78 -7.96 -4.47
CA LEU A 34 -7.84 -9.08 -4.51
C LEU A 34 -7.44 -9.38 -5.96
N GLU A 35 -6.24 -9.88 -6.14
CA GLU A 35 -5.82 -10.60 -7.35
C GLU A 35 -6.60 -11.91 -7.49
N ARG A 36 -6.50 -12.56 -8.66
CA ARG A 36 -7.33 -13.72 -8.99
C ARG A 36 -7.07 -14.93 -8.07
N ASP A 37 -5.84 -15.06 -7.60
CA ASP A 37 -5.35 -16.08 -6.67
C ASP A 37 -5.57 -15.74 -5.19
N HIS A 38 -6.36 -14.69 -4.92
CA HIS A 38 -6.67 -14.16 -3.58
C HIS A 38 -5.59 -13.30 -2.93
N THR A 39 -4.47 -13.00 -3.60
CA THR A 39 -3.47 -12.05 -3.08
C THR A 39 -4.12 -10.67 -2.85
N PRO A 40 -4.08 -10.10 -1.63
CA PRO A 40 -4.68 -8.80 -1.38
C PRO A 40 -3.92 -7.66 -2.05
N LYS A 41 -4.65 -6.80 -2.75
CA LYS A 41 -4.09 -5.53 -3.24
C LYS A 41 -4.19 -4.48 -2.15
N GLU A 42 -3.44 -3.40 -2.31
CA GLU A 42 -3.51 -2.21 -1.45
C GLU A 42 -4.95 -1.68 -1.26
N GLY A 43 -5.80 -1.83 -2.29
CA GLY A 43 -7.22 -1.47 -2.24
C GLY A 43 -8.03 -2.23 -1.18
N TYR A 44 -7.69 -3.48 -0.88
CA TYR A 44 -8.36 -4.28 0.15
C TYR A 44 -8.28 -3.61 1.53
N TYR A 45 -7.09 -3.10 1.87
CA TYR A 45 -6.84 -2.49 3.18
C TYR A 45 -7.54 -1.14 3.35
N VAL A 46 -7.88 -0.46 2.25
CA VAL A 46 -8.78 0.70 2.30
C VAL A 46 -10.12 0.30 2.89
N PHE A 47 -10.78 -0.71 2.32
CA PHE A 47 -12.06 -1.21 2.80
C PHE A 47 -11.94 -1.75 4.22
N GLN A 48 -10.91 -2.56 4.51
CA GLN A 48 -10.69 -3.11 5.85
C GLN A 48 -10.55 -2.01 6.92
N SER A 49 -9.82 -0.93 6.63
CA SER A 49 -9.60 0.18 7.57
C SER A 49 -10.85 1.02 7.87
N TYR A 50 -11.89 0.92 7.04
CA TYR A 50 -13.16 1.60 7.25
C TYR A 50 -14.25 0.67 7.81
N TRP A 51 -14.25 -0.61 7.44
CA TRP A 51 -15.38 -1.50 7.68
C TRP A 51 -15.11 -2.66 8.65
N ALA A 52 -13.84 -3.00 8.91
CA ALA A 52 -13.54 -4.06 9.88
C ALA A 52 -13.50 -3.53 11.32
N GLU A 53 -13.93 -4.38 12.26
CA GLU A 53 -13.85 -4.07 13.69
C GLU A 53 -12.48 -4.40 14.30
N LYS A 54 -11.88 -5.52 13.87
CA LYS A 54 -10.58 -6.02 14.32
C LYS A 54 -9.49 -4.96 14.09
N PRO A 55 -8.74 -4.54 15.11
CA PRO A 55 -7.65 -3.57 14.95
C PRO A 55 -6.66 -3.98 13.85
N MET A 56 -6.33 -3.04 12.96
CA MET A 56 -5.35 -3.23 11.89
C MET A 56 -4.61 -1.94 11.54
N ALA A 57 -3.41 -2.08 10.99
CA ALA A 57 -2.64 -1.01 10.37
C ALA A 57 -1.99 -1.57 9.10
N HIS A 58 -1.94 -0.77 8.05
CA HIS A 58 -1.34 -1.12 6.76
C HIS A 58 -0.73 0.12 6.11
N ILE A 59 0.58 0.15 5.98
CA ILE A 59 1.31 1.20 5.27
C ILE A 59 1.10 0.96 3.77
N TYR A 60 0.62 1.97 3.05
CA TYR A 60 0.48 1.85 1.61
C TYR A 60 1.86 1.68 0.93
N GLY A 61 2.00 0.61 0.14
CA GLY A 61 3.17 0.34 -0.70
C GLY A 61 3.99 -0.87 -0.27
N HIS A 62 3.36 -1.93 0.24
CA HIS A 62 3.99 -3.24 0.46
C HIS A 62 4.50 -3.85 -0.85
N THR A 63 3.78 -3.62 -1.95
CA THR A 63 4.17 -4.07 -3.29
C THR A 63 4.88 -2.99 -4.12
N TRP A 64 5.37 -1.91 -3.48
CA TRP A 64 6.06 -0.81 -4.14
C TRP A 64 7.53 -0.72 -3.71
N PRO A 65 8.42 -1.55 -4.29
CA PRO A 65 9.78 -1.74 -3.81
C PRO A 65 10.73 -0.56 -4.13
N ILE A 66 10.42 0.25 -5.15
CA ILE A 66 11.24 1.39 -5.57
C ILE A 66 10.37 2.63 -5.68
N ARG A 67 10.56 3.57 -4.74
CA ARG A 67 9.99 4.92 -4.79
C ARG A 67 10.98 5.87 -5.42
N TRP A 68 10.51 7.01 -5.90
CA TRP A 68 11.38 7.97 -6.59
C TRP A 68 11.00 9.42 -6.34
N GLY A 69 11.95 10.31 -6.58
CA GLY A 69 11.78 11.76 -6.49
C GLY A 69 13.13 12.48 -6.37
N ASP A 70 13.08 13.79 -6.16
CA ASP A 70 14.31 14.55 -5.99
C ASP A 70 14.94 14.30 -4.62
N ALA A 71 16.25 14.52 -4.52
CA ALA A 71 16.96 14.44 -3.25
C ALA A 71 16.41 15.48 -2.26
N GLY A 72 16.05 15.03 -1.06
CA GLY A 72 15.47 15.90 -0.02
C GLY A 72 13.99 16.27 -0.23
N GLU A 73 13.35 15.77 -1.29
CA GLU A 73 11.91 15.95 -1.52
C GLU A 73 11.11 15.26 -0.42
N SER A 74 10.10 15.95 0.12
CA SER A 74 9.15 15.34 1.06
C SER A 74 8.12 14.51 0.29
N LYS A 75 7.99 13.23 0.64
CA LYS A 75 7.01 12.29 0.09
C LYS A 75 5.92 11.98 1.10
N MET A 76 4.70 11.79 0.61
CA MET A 76 3.57 11.41 1.46
C MET A 76 3.63 9.90 1.76
N VAL A 77 3.68 9.56 3.04
CA VAL A 77 3.41 8.22 3.55
C VAL A 77 1.95 8.15 3.97
N LYS A 78 1.24 7.12 3.53
CA LYS A 78 -0.18 6.89 3.81
C LYS A 78 -0.31 5.60 4.63
N VAL A 79 -1.13 5.62 5.67
CA VAL A 79 -1.45 4.45 6.48
C VAL A 79 -2.96 4.24 6.50
N TYR A 80 -3.41 3.06 6.10
CA TYR A 80 -4.78 2.60 6.30
C TYR A 80 -4.88 1.92 7.66
N SER A 81 -5.70 2.46 8.56
CA SER A 81 -5.93 1.87 9.87
C SER A 81 -7.32 2.19 10.38
N ASN A 82 -7.92 1.27 11.14
CA ASN A 82 -9.15 1.50 11.90
C ASN A 82 -8.87 1.85 13.38
N CYS A 83 -7.61 2.03 13.77
CA CYS A 83 -7.20 2.43 15.10
C CYS A 83 -7.45 3.91 15.37
N ALA A 84 -7.60 4.29 16.64
CA ALA A 84 -7.89 5.67 17.03
C ALA A 84 -6.71 6.60 16.75
N SER A 85 -5.48 6.10 16.90
CA SER A 85 -4.26 6.82 16.58
C SER A 85 -3.22 5.91 15.94
N ALA A 86 -2.30 6.53 15.22
CA ALA A 86 -1.11 5.87 14.69
C ALA A 86 0.10 6.80 14.79
N GLU A 87 1.26 6.24 15.04
CA GLU A 87 2.55 6.93 14.99
C GLU A 87 3.39 6.30 13.89
N LEU A 88 4.11 7.13 13.13
CA LEU A 88 4.94 6.68 12.01
C LEU A 88 6.42 6.90 12.37
N TRP A 89 7.27 5.95 12.01
CA TRP A 89 8.72 6.07 12.07
C TRP A 89 9.32 5.86 10.68
N VAL A 90 10.31 6.68 10.35
CA VAL A 90 11.14 6.55 9.15
C VAL A 90 12.59 6.46 9.61
N ASN A 91 13.27 5.37 9.26
CA ASN A 91 14.66 5.08 9.65
C ASN A 91 14.89 5.26 11.17
N GLY A 92 13.96 4.75 11.98
CA GLY A 92 14.01 4.85 13.45
C GLY A 92 13.59 6.20 14.03
N LYS A 93 13.40 7.24 13.22
CA LYS A 93 12.97 8.57 13.68
C LYS A 93 11.45 8.70 13.64
N SER A 94 10.85 9.07 14.78
CA SER A 94 9.41 9.36 14.83
C SER A 94 9.05 10.57 13.96
N CYS A 95 7.96 10.42 13.22
CA CYS A 95 7.30 11.46 12.43
C CYS A 95 6.06 12.02 13.17
N GLY A 96 5.83 11.60 14.42
CA GLY A 96 4.73 12.05 15.27
C GLY A 96 3.46 11.22 15.18
N VAL A 97 2.64 11.33 16.22
CA VAL A 97 1.33 10.67 16.35
C VAL A 97 0.26 11.45 15.58
N LYS A 98 -0.64 10.74 14.89
CA LYS A 98 -1.85 11.30 14.29
C LYS A 98 -3.09 10.58 14.79
N GLN A 99 -4.18 11.34 14.93
CA GLN A 99 -5.49 10.82 15.29
C GLN A 99 -6.27 10.50 14.02
N ARG A 100 -7.01 9.40 14.05
CA ARG A 100 -7.85 8.98 12.92
C ARG A 100 -9.12 9.83 12.89
N ASN A 101 -9.37 10.47 11.76
CA ASN A 101 -10.62 11.16 11.47
C ASN A 101 -11.07 10.81 10.04
N SER A 102 -12.15 10.03 9.90
CA SER A 102 -12.66 9.58 8.60
C SER A 102 -12.96 10.72 7.61
N GLN A 103 -13.22 11.94 8.10
CA GLN A 103 -13.51 13.11 7.28
C GLN A 103 -12.24 13.87 6.83
N ASP A 104 -11.08 13.61 7.45
CA ASP A 104 -9.81 14.18 7.04
C ASP A 104 -9.21 13.35 5.89
N PHE A 105 -9.68 13.61 4.67
CA PHE A 105 -9.20 12.93 3.47
C PHE A 105 -7.80 13.43 3.06
N PRO A 106 -6.89 12.56 2.57
CA PRO A 106 -7.00 11.10 2.43
C PRO A 106 -6.62 10.34 3.71
N VAL A 107 -6.93 9.03 3.70
CA VAL A 107 -6.54 8.02 4.70
C VAL A 107 -6.90 8.39 6.14
N ALA A 108 -8.07 9.02 6.31
CA ALA A 108 -8.61 9.40 7.61
C ALA A 108 -7.61 10.21 8.47
N GLY A 109 -6.82 11.09 7.85
CA GLY A 109 -5.81 11.91 8.52
C GLY A 109 -4.46 11.22 8.75
N LEU A 110 -4.37 9.90 8.58
CA LEU A 110 -3.18 9.09 8.88
C LEU A 110 -2.16 9.14 7.73
N ARG A 111 -1.67 10.35 7.47
CA ARG A 111 -0.67 10.66 6.45
C ARG A 111 0.42 11.57 6.99
N TRP A 112 1.65 11.33 6.57
CA TRP A 112 2.83 12.11 6.95
C TRP A 112 3.61 12.53 5.73
N MET A 113 4.21 13.71 5.77
CA MET A 113 5.24 14.11 4.81
C MET A 113 6.59 13.76 5.41
N ALA A 114 7.31 12.83 4.77
CA ALA A 114 8.61 12.36 5.21
C ALA A 114 9.64 12.49 4.09
N ARG A 115 10.89 12.75 4.45
CA ARG A 115 12.02 12.69 3.51
C ARG A 115 12.65 11.32 3.58
N PHE A 116 13.01 10.77 2.44
CA PHE A 116 13.71 9.50 2.33
C PHE A 116 15.16 9.73 1.95
N GLU A 117 16.03 8.86 2.44
CA GLU A 117 17.43 8.79 2.05
C GLU A 117 17.53 8.07 0.70
N ALA A 118 18.48 8.46 -0.16
CA ALA A 118 18.74 7.69 -1.38
C ALA A 118 19.21 6.27 -0.98
N GLY A 119 18.68 5.25 -1.62
CA GLY A 119 18.90 3.85 -1.21
C GLY A 119 17.79 3.30 -0.33
N GLU A 120 18.09 2.34 0.54
CA GLU A 120 17.09 1.65 1.37
C GLU A 120 16.50 2.57 2.44
N ASN A 121 15.19 2.50 2.63
CA ASN A 121 14.47 3.13 3.73
C ASN A 121 13.59 2.11 4.43
N HIS A 122 13.51 2.24 5.75
CA HIS A 122 12.62 1.44 6.59
C HIS A 122 11.53 2.34 7.17
N VAL A 123 10.28 1.98 6.92
CA VAL A 123 9.11 2.69 7.44
C VAL A 123 8.29 1.75 8.30
N ARG A 124 7.98 2.18 9.51
CA ARG A 124 7.22 1.41 10.49
C ARG A 124 6.08 2.25 11.03
N VAL A 125 4.94 1.62 11.31
CA VAL A 125 3.81 2.25 11.99
C VAL A 125 3.40 1.43 13.21
N VAL A 126 2.94 2.12 14.23
CA VAL A 126 2.32 1.55 15.42
C VAL A 126 0.98 2.24 15.59
N ALA A 127 -0.10 1.48 15.59
CA ALA A 127 -1.46 2.00 15.71
C ALA A 127 -2.16 1.41 16.94
N LYS A 128 -2.97 2.24 17.62
CA LYS A 128 -3.57 1.92 18.92
C LYS A 128 -5.09 2.08 18.93
N LYS A 129 -5.80 1.07 19.43
CA LYS A 129 -7.27 1.06 19.61
C LYS A 129 -7.64 0.31 20.88
N GLY A 130 -8.20 1.01 21.87
CA GLY A 130 -8.73 0.37 23.09
C GLY A 130 -7.72 -0.50 23.83
N GLY A 131 -6.47 -0.05 23.97
CA GLY A 131 -5.39 -0.81 24.61
C GLY A 131 -4.71 -1.85 23.71
N VAL A 132 -5.29 -2.18 22.54
CA VAL A 132 -4.64 -3.03 21.54
C VAL A 132 -3.67 -2.20 20.71
N GLU A 133 -2.46 -2.72 20.54
CA GLU A 133 -1.44 -2.20 19.65
C GLU A 133 -1.27 -3.15 18.45
N VAL A 134 -1.23 -2.58 17.25
CA VAL A 134 -0.92 -3.30 16.00
C VAL A 134 0.19 -2.56 15.27
N THR A 135 1.04 -3.31 14.59
CA THR A 135 2.21 -2.77 13.90
C THR A 135 2.25 -3.24 12.46
N ASP A 136 2.88 -2.44 11.62
CA ASP A 136 3.18 -2.79 10.23
C ASP A 136 4.48 -2.11 9.80
N GLU A 137 5.20 -2.71 8.86
CA GLU A 137 6.48 -2.21 8.37
C GLU A 137 6.71 -2.55 6.89
N ILE A 138 7.41 -1.65 6.19
CA ILE A 138 7.86 -1.84 4.82
C ILE A 138 9.30 -1.38 4.64
N ARG A 139 9.99 -2.01 3.69
CA ARG A 139 11.29 -1.56 3.17
C ARG A 139 11.17 -1.27 1.69
N PHE A 140 11.77 -0.19 1.24
CA PHE A 140 11.83 0.15 -0.17
C PHE A 140 13.11 0.94 -0.46
N ARG A 141 13.53 0.92 -1.72
CA ARG A 141 14.59 1.80 -2.23
C ARG A 141 13.99 3.14 -2.67
N TYR A 142 14.64 4.24 -2.34
CA TYR A 142 14.34 5.56 -2.91
C TYR A 142 15.39 5.90 -3.96
N GLN A 143 14.93 6.04 -5.20
CA GLN A 143 15.75 6.35 -6.36
C GLN A 143 15.65 7.85 -6.68
N THR A 144 16.79 8.52 -6.78
CA THR A 144 16.88 9.95 -7.14
C THR A 144 17.35 10.14 -8.57
N GLU A 145 17.97 9.13 -9.15
CA GLU A 145 18.41 9.09 -10.53
C GLU A 145 17.21 9.11 -11.49
N LYS A 146 17.25 10.02 -12.46
CA LYS A 146 16.27 10.07 -13.56
C LYS A 146 16.55 8.93 -14.55
N TRP A 147 15.50 8.44 -15.20
CA TRP A 147 15.60 7.40 -16.23
C TRP A 147 15.26 7.94 -17.62
N GLY A 148 15.95 7.40 -18.63
CA GLY A 148 15.68 7.65 -20.04
C GLY A 148 14.65 6.68 -20.61
N LYS A 149 14.74 6.43 -21.92
CA LYS A 149 13.96 5.37 -22.57
C LYS A 149 14.43 4.00 -22.07
N PRO A 150 13.56 2.99 -21.98
CA PRO A 150 14.00 1.62 -21.68
C PRO A 150 15.01 1.14 -22.74
N GLU A 151 16.18 0.65 -22.29
CA GLU A 151 17.27 0.20 -23.17
C GLU A 151 17.62 -1.28 -23.00
N LYS A 152 17.46 -1.82 -21.79
CA LYS A 152 17.83 -3.20 -21.46
C LYS A 152 16.73 -3.86 -20.63
N PHE A 153 16.49 -5.14 -20.92
CA PHE A 153 15.74 -6.04 -20.07
C PHE A 153 16.74 -6.94 -19.34
N VAL A 154 16.67 -6.98 -18.01
CA VAL A 154 17.51 -7.83 -17.16
C VAL A 154 16.57 -8.81 -16.47
N LEU A 155 16.92 -10.09 -16.47
CA LEU A 155 16.19 -11.13 -15.75
C LEU A 155 17.01 -11.53 -14.52
N GLU A 156 16.44 -11.33 -13.33
CA GLU A 156 17.10 -11.64 -12.06
C GLU A 156 16.20 -12.55 -11.20
N GLU A 157 16.79 -13.54 -10.52
CA GLU A 157 16.06 -14.37 -9.56
C GLU A 157 15.78 -13.57 -8.29
N MET A 158 14.50 -13.47 -7.92
CA MET A 158 14.01 -12.74 -6.74
C MET A 158 13.74 -13.68 -5.56
N GLY A 159 13.52 -14.97 -5.82
CA GLY A 159 13.31 -15.97 -4.78
C GLY A 159 12.72 -17.27 -5.29
N ARG A 160 12.52 -18.23 -4.39
CA ARG A 160 11.90 -19.54 -4.68
C ARG A 160 10.88 -19.91 -3.62
N ALA A 161 9.82 -20.59 -4.03
CA ALA A 161 8.87 -21.24 -3.13
C ALA A 161 8.44 -22.60 -3.69
N GLY A 162 8.88 -23.67 -3.04
CA GLY A 162 8.69 -25.03 -3.56
C GLY A 162 9.31 -25.18 -4.95
N ASP A 163 8.48 -25.57 -5.92
CA ASP A 163 8.89 -25.75 -7.32
C ASP A 163 8.81 -24.46 -8.16
N ALA A 164 8.43 -23.32 -7.57
CA ALA A 164 8.35 -22.03 -8.24
C ALA A 164 9.60 -21.18 -8.01
N LEU A 165 10.12 -20.59 -9.09
CA LEU A 165 11.14 -19.53 -9.09
C LEU A 165 10.50 -18.22 -9.51
N TYR A 166 10.71 -17.17 -8.72
CA TYR A 166 10.24 -15.81 -9.00
C TYR A 166 11.40 -15.00 -9.57
N SER A 167 11.16 -14.25 -10.64
CA SER A 167 12.15 -13.39 -11.29
C SER A 167 11.57 -12.03 -11.66
N VAL A 168 12.42 -11.01 -11.75
CA VAL A 168 12.09 -9.66 -12.27
C VAL A 168 12.89 -9.37 -13.52
#